data_AF-A0A6J1B7G1-F1
#
_entry.id   AF-A0A6J1B7G1-F1
#
_cell.length_a   1.000
_cell.length_b   1.000
_cell.length_c   1.000
_cell.angle_alpha   90.00
_cell.angle_beta   90.00
_cell.angle_gamma   90.00
#
_symmetry.space_group_name_H-M   'P 1'
#
loop_
_entity.id
_entity.type
_entity.pdbx_description
1 polymer ?
#
loop_
_entity_poly.entity_id
_entity_poly.type
_entity_poly.pdbx_seq_one_letter_code
_entity_poly.pdbx_strand_id
1 'polypeptide(L)' 'MGGGMEANKNRFIEDWGSARENLEHNFRWTRRNLALVGLFGIAIPVLVYKGIVREFHMQDEDAGRPYRKFL' A
#
# COMPACT_ATOMS: atom_id res chain seq x y z
N MET A 1 14.49 -29.71 13.68
CA MET A 1 14.70 -28.54 12.80
C MET A 1 16.12 -28.07 13.04
N GLY A 2 16.95 -27.98 12.01
CA GLY A 2 18.40 -27.81 12.11
C GLY A 2 18.81 -26.56 12.87
N GLY A 3 19.34 -26.75 14.09
CA GLY A 3 20.04 -25.72 14.85
C GLY A 3 21.43 -25.56 14.28
N GLY A 4 21.72 -24.40 13.70
CA GLY A 4 22.99 -24.21 13.00
C GLY A 4 23.10 -22.84 12.35
N MET A 5 22.94 -21.79 13.15
CA MET A 5 23.51 -20.44 13.01
C MET A 5 22.86 -19.57 14.10
N GLU A 6 23.29 -19.74 15.35
CA GLU A 6 22.89 -18.84 16.42
C GLU A 6 23.61 -17.51 16.21
N ALA A 7 23.02 -16.63 15.39
CA ALA A 7 23.38 -15.23 15.43
C ALA A 7 23.24 -14.74 16.88
N ASN A 8 24.19 -13.94 17.37
CA ASN A 8 24.12 -13.38 18.71
C ASN A 8 22.84 -12.55 18.85
N LYS A 9 21.83 -13.11 19.54
CA LYS A 9 20.52 -12.47 19.69
C LYS A 9 20.68 -11.20 20.50
N ASN A 10 20.29 -10.08 19.91
CA ASN A 10 20.20 -8.82 20.62
C ASN A 10 18.75 -8.60 21.01
N ARG A 11 18.47 -8.62 22.31
CA ARG A 11 17.11 -8.43 22.85
C ARG A 11 16.40 -7.22 22.27
N PHE A 12 17.07 -6.08 22.09
CA PHE A 12 16.44 -4.88 21.56
C PHE A 12 16.03 -5.02 20.09
N ILE A 13 16.79 -5.80 19.30
CA ILE A 13 16.48 -6.08 17.90
C ILE A 13 15.30 -7.05 17.82
N GLU A 14 15.31 -8.11 18.64
CA GLU A 14 14.22 -9.10 18.69
C GLU A 14 12.91 -8.45 19.17
N ASP A 15 12.95 -7.66 20.25
CA ASP A 15 11.77 -6.96 20.79
C ASP A 15 11.22 -5.95 19.76
N TRP A 16 12.08 -5.23 19.05
CA TRP A 16 11.66 -4.30 17.99
C TRP A 16 11.06 -5.02 16.77
N GLY A 17 11.68 -6.11 16.33
CA GLY A 17 11.16 -6.95 15.24
C GLY A 17 9.79 -7.50 15.59
N SER A 18 9.66 -8.10 16.77
CA SER A 18 8.40 -8.62 17.30
C SER A 18 7.32 -7.53 17.39
N ALA A 19 7.66 -6.30 17.81
CA ALA A 19 6.68 -5.21 17.87
C ALA A 19 6.18 -4.77 16.48
N ARG A 20 7.01 -4.86 15.44
CA ARG A 20 6.61 -4.52 14.07
C ARG A 20 5.75 -5.58 13.42
N GLU A 21 6.08 -6.85 13.68
CA GLU A 21 5.31 -7.99 13.16
C GLU A 21 3.91 -8.07 13.78
N ASN A 22 3.74 -7.53 15.00
CA ASN A 22 2.49 -7.57 15.76
C ASN A 22 1.83 -6.19 15.93
N LEU A 23 2.10 -5.26 15.01
CA LEU A 23 1.63 -3.88 15.12
C LEU A 23 0.09 -3.79 15.08
N GLU A 24 -0.57 -4.73 14.40
CA GLU A 24 -2.02 -4.85 14.30
C GLU A 24 -2.71 -5.06 15.65
N HIS A 25 -2.08 -5.74 16.60
CA HIS A 25 -2.62 -5.92 17.95
C HIS A 25 -2.69 -4.61 18.73
N ASN A 26 -1.84 -3.65 18.38
CA ASN A 26 -1.75 -2.34 19.01
C ASN A 26 -2.44 -1.23 18.19
N PHE A 27 -2.94 -1.56 17.00
CA PHE A 27 -3.57 -0.58 16.12
C PHE A 27 -4.90 -0.08 16.71
N ARG A 28 -5.17 1.22 16.56
CA ARG A 28 -6.41 1.85 17.03
C ARG A 28 -7.05 2.68 15.94
N TRP A 29 -8.37 2.60 15.83
CA TRP A 29 -9.18 3.46 14.97
C TRP A 29 -9.29 4.84 15.59
N THR A 30 -8.35 5.72 15.24
CA THR A 30 -8.41 7.14 15.55
C THR A 30 -8.90 7.92 14.32
N ARG A 31 -9.36 9.16 14.52
CA ARG A 31 -9.72 10.04 13.39
C ARG A 31 -8.57 10.22 12.40
N ARG A 32 -7.33 10.31 12.90
CA ARG A 32 -6.13 10.38 12.08
C ARG A 32 -5.93 9.11 11.26
N ASN A 33 -6.02 7.93 11.88
CA ASN A 33 -5.81 6.66 11.19
C ASN A 33 -6.91 6.38 10.16
N LEU A 34 -8.16 6.73 10.47
CA LEU A 34 -9.26 6.68 9.50
C LEU A 34 -9.00 7.58 8.30
N ALA A 35 -8.53 8.82 8.52
CA ALA A 35 -8.17 9.73 7.43
C ALA A 35 -7.03 9.18 6.56
N LEU A 36 -6.00 8.58 7.18
CA LEU A 36 -4.89 7.95 6.46
C LEU A 36 -5.34 6.75 5.62
N VAL A 37 -6.18 5.88 6.18
CA VAL A 37 -6.76 4.73 5.44
C VAL A 37 -7.61 5.21 4.28
N GLY A 38 -8.46 6.23 4.48
CA GLY A 38 -9.27 6.79 3.40
C GLY A 38 -8.42 7.43 2.30
N LEU A 39 -7.40 8.20 2.66
CA LEU A 39 -6.54 8.87 1.69
C LEU A 39 -5.69 7.87 0.89
N PHE A 40 -4.92 7.02 1.57
CA PHE A 40 -3.95 6.14 0.92
C PHE A 40 -4.58 4.83 0.45
N GLY A 41 -5.62 4.33 1.12
CA GLY A 41 -6.30 3.08 0.74
C GLY A 41 -7.38 3.27 -0.32
N ILE A 42 -7.94 4.47 -0.47
CA ILE A 42 -9.07 4.73 -1.41
C ILE A 42 -8.75 5.88 -2.36
N ALA A 43 -8.58 7.09 -1.83
CA ALA A 43 -8.54 8.29 -2.65
C ALA A 43 -7.38 8.27 -3.65
N ILE A 44 -6.16 7.98 -3.20
CA ILE A 44 -4.98 7.94 -4.07
C ILE A 44 -5.11 6.87 -5.16
N PRO A 45 -5.39 5.58 -4.86
CA PRO A 45 -5.57 4.57 -5.89
C PRO A 45 -6.63 4.92 -6.95
N VAL A 46 -7.77 5.48 -6.51
CA VAL A 46 -8.85 5.90 -7.42
C VAL A 46 -8.41 7.05 -8.32
N LEU A 47 -7.73 8.05 -7.76
CA LEU A 47 -7.24 9.20 -8.53
C LEU A 47 -6.14 8.79 -9.53
N VAL A 48 -5.22 7.91 -9.12
CA VAL A 48 -4.19 7.36 -10.01
C VAL A 48 -4.83 6.60 -11.16
N TYR A 49 -5.79 5.71 -10.88
CA TYR A 49 -6.50 4.98 -11.91
C TYR A 49 -7.21 5.91 -12.90
N LYS A 50 -7.99 6.89 -12.39
CA LYS A 50 -8.69 7.85 -13.24
C LYS A 50 -7.74 8.71 -14.06
N GLY A 51 -6.60 9.12 -13.48
CA GLY A 51 -5.57 9.89 -14.16
C GLY A 51 -4.98 9.11 -15.34
N ILE A 52 -4.60 7.85 -15.10
CA ILE A 52 -4.05 6.97 -16.14
C ILE A 52 -5.08 6.71 -17.24
N VAL A 53 -6.32 6.34 -16.88
CA VAL A 53 -7.38 6.09 -17.87
C VAL A 53 -7.61 7.31 -18.76
N ARG A 54 -7.66 8.51 -18.16
CA ARG A 54 -7.80 9.76 -18.90
C ARG A 54 -6.64 9.97 -19.87
N GLU A 55 -5.40 9.72 -19.44
CA GLU A 55 -4.22 9.86 -20.29
C GLU A 55 -4.28 8.92 -21.50
N PHE A 56 -4.68 7.66 -21.29
CA PHE A 56 -4.88 6.71 -22.39
C PHE A 56 -6.00 7.13 -23.34
N HIS A 57 -7.11 7.65 -22.81
CA HIS A 57 -8.21 8.15 -23.64
C HIS A 57 -7.79 9.35 -24.50
N MET A 58 -7.00 10.27 -23.95
CA MET A 58 -6.44 11.39 -24.72
C MET A 58 -5.54 10.89 -25.86
N GLN A 59 -4.72 9.87 -25.61
CA GLN A 59 -3.90 9.25 -26.66
C GLN A 59 -4.74 8.53 -27.73
N ASP A 60 -5.82 7.86 -27.32
CA ASP A 60 -6.75 7.22 -28.26
C ASP A 60 -7.47 8.25 -29.14
N GLU A 61 -7.89 9.40 -28.58
CA GLU A 61 -8.46 10.52 -29.35
C GLU A 61 -7.48 11.06 -30.38
N ASP A 62 -6.25 11.37 -29.95
CA ASP A 62 -5.20 11.88 -30.84
C ASP A 62 -4.88 10.88 -31.97
N ALA A 63 -5.02 9.58 -31.70
CA ALA A 63 -4.83 8.51 -32.67
C ALA A 63 -6.09 8.14 -33.48
N GLY A 64 -7.23 8.80 -33.26
CA GLY A 64 -8.50 8.51 -33.92
C GLY A 64 -9.10 7.13 -33.56
N ARG A 65 -8.75 6.58 -32.41
CA ARG A 65 -9.21 5.28 -31.90
C ARG A 65 -10.39 5.44 -30.96
N PRO A 66 -11.31 4.46 -30.90
CA PRO A 66 -12.40 4.50 -29.94
C PRO A 66 -11.86 4.29 -28.51
N TYR A 67 -12.47 4.97 -27.54
CA TYR A 67 -12.12 4.80 -26.13
C TYR A 67 -12.23 3.34 -25.67
N ARG A 68 -11.17 2.87 -25.01
CA ARG A 68 -11.17 1.57 -24.38
C ARG A 68 -11.81 1.62 -22.99
N LYS A 69 -12.63 0.62 -22.68
CA LYS A 69 -13.07 0.39 -21.29
C LYS A 69 -11.94 -0.28 -20.50
N PHE A 70 -11.41 0.45 -19.53
CA PHE A 70 -10.58 -0.11 -18.46
C PHE A 70 -11.48 -0.61 -17.32
N LEU A 71 -10.91 -1.25 -16.29
CA LEU A 71 -11.61 -1.79 -15.11
C LEU A 71 -12.94 -1.09 -14.75
#